data_AF-A0A6S7H2D9-F1
#
_entry.id   AF-A0A6S7H2D9-F1
#
_cell.length_a   1.000
_cell.length_b   1.000
_cell.length_c   1.000
_cell.angle_alpha   90.00
_cell.angle_beta   90.00
_cell.angle_gamma   90.00
#
_symmetry.space_group_name_H-M   'P 1'
#
loop_
_entity.id
_entity.type
_entity.pdbx_description
1 polymer ?
#
loop_
_entity_poly.entity_id
_entity_poly.type
_entity_poly.pdbx_seq_one_letter_code
_entity_poly.pdbx_strand_id
1 'polypeptide(L)'
;MEWSRWSNCTEREYCLEGSRERYRDCQLGKRCVGIEAESEMCPSTSCTERPLILDIAHAEIHSFIAEECLTSKKFFVNGKFSYLMKHNITRIFPRAKTIWQNSYFNIRVTPKTLRDEKDIYKYCFEPEDKTMTLVEFKSMINTGTLRFKYASLQCPLPKPTEPNYVTGFAMGFVNKGQPYGIYIQVKAKNGFKTVYYKHMYAGVYSNAYNLIWS
;
A
#
# COMPACT_ATOMS: atom_id res chain seq x y z
N MET A 1 -17.89 9.45 -26.62
CA MET A 1 -16.78 9.28 -25.66
C MET A 1 -16.19 7.93 -25.94
N GLU A 2 -14.99 7.91 -26.51
CA GLU A 2 -14.31 6.67 -26.86
C GLU A 2 -13.02 6.58 -26.04
N TRP A 3 -12.70 5.37 -25.62
CA TRP A 3 -11.42 5.08 -25.00
C TRP A 3 -10.32 5.09 -26.07
N SER A 4 -9.16 5.61 -25.70
CA SER A 4 -7.94 5.47 -26.49
C SER A 4 -7.58 3.99 -26.62
N ARG A 5 -6.64 3.72 -27.54
CA ARG A 5 -5.96 2.44 -27.54
C ARG A 5 -5.18 2.28 -26.24
N TRP A 6 -5.04 1.03 -25.80
CA TRP A 6 -4.12 0.67 -24.73
C TRP A 6 -2.69 1.05 -25.10
N SER A 7 -1.93 1.54 -24.13
CA SER A 7 -0.50 1.72 -24.24
C SER A 7 0.22 0.39 -24.43
N ASN A 8 1.48 0.46 -24.82
CA ASN A 8 2.35 -0.71 -24.76
C ASN A 8 2.48 -1.18 -23.30
N CYS A 9 2.56 -2.50 -23.12
CA CYS A 9 2.86 -3.05 -21.81
C CYS A 9 4.26 -2.68 -21.37
N THR A 10 4.40 -2.28 -20.10
CA THR A 10 5.69 -1.90 -19.49
C THR A 10 6.65 -3.08 -19.31
N GLU A 11 6.11 -4.29 -19.14
CA GLU A 11 6.83 -5.57 -19.17
C GLU A 11 6.22 -6.42 -20.29
N ARG A 12 6.98 -7.29 -20.95
CA ARG A 12 6.49 -8.11 -22.08
C ARG A 12 6.88 -9.58 -21.99
N GLU A 13 7.87 -9.90 -21.16
CA GLU A 13 8.42 -11.24 -21.02
C GLU A 13 7.69 -12.03 -19.93
N TYR A 14 7.37 -11.37 -18.81
CA TYR A 14 6.81 -12.01 -17.62
C TYR A 14 5.33 -11.70 -17.42
N CYS A 15 4.56 -12.74 -17.10
CA CYS A 15 3.11 -12.59 -16.96
C CYS A 15 2.75 -11.69 -15.78
N LEU A 16 1.82 -10.77 -16.01
CA LEU A 16 1.23 -9.86 -15.00
C LEU A 16 2.24 -8.98 -14.24
N GLU A 17 3.45 -8.80 -14.78
CA GLU A 17 4.51 -7.97 -14.18
C GLU A 17 4.61 -6.59 -14.83
N GLY A 18 3.77 -6.29 -15.81
CA GLY A 18 3.65 -5.00 -16.46
C GLY A 18 2.25 -4.43 -16.36
N SER A 19 2.12 -3.17 -16.73
CA SER A 19 0.86 -2.46 -16.83
C SER A 19 0.73 -1.80 -18.20
N ARG A 20 -0.51 -1.58 -18.60
CA ARG A 20 -0.86 -0.71 -19.72
C ARG A 20 -2.07 0.11 -19.38
N GLU A 21 -2.15 1.30 -19.98
CA GLU A 21 -3.15 2.30 -19.67
C GLU A 21 -3.91 2.73 -20.91
N ARG A 22 -5.14 3.19 -20.73
CA ARG A 22 -5.91 3.89 -21.76
C ARG A 22 -6.69 5.04 -21.13
N TYR A 23 -6.97 6.04 -21.96
CA TYR A 23 -7.54 7.31 -21.55
C TYR A 23 -8.78 7.61 -22.37
N ARG A 24 -9.73 8.38 -21.84
CA ARG A 24 -10.81 8.94 -22.65
C ARG A 24 -10.96 10.41 -22.35
N ASP A 25 -11.06 11.20 -23.41
CA ASP A 25 -11.27 12.64 -23.27
C ASP A 25 -12.75 13.01 -23.34
N CYS A 26 -13.13 13.95 -22.49
CA CYS A 26 -14.41 14.62 -22.60
C CYS A 26 -14.40 15.53 -23.82
N GLN A 27 -15.39 15.38 -24.70
CA GLN A 27 -15.62 16.38 -25.74
C GLN A 27 -15.83 17.76 -25.10
N LEU A 28 -15.14 18.76 -25.66
CA LEU A 28 -15.15 20.15 -25.19
C LEU A 28 -16.59 20.62 -24.92
N GLY A 29 -16.87 21.04 -23.67
CA GLY A 29 -18.15 21.60 -23.25
C GLY A 29 -19.08 20.66 -22.47
N LYS A 30 -18.72 19.38 -22.24
CA LYS A 30 -19.50 18.47 -21.38
C LYS A 30 -18.66 17.95 -20.21
N ARG A 31 -19.17 18.05 -18.97
CA ARG A 31 -18.60 17.35 -17.81
C ARG A 31 -18.88 15.86 -17.95
N CYS A 32 -17.85 15.02 -18.06
CA CYS A 32 -18.06 13.57 -18.04
C CYS A 32 -18.33 13.08 -16.62
N VAL A 33 -19.15 12.04 -16.54
CA VAL A 33 -19.36 11.28 -15.30
C VAL A 33 -18.54 9.99 -15.43
N GLY A 34 -17.69 9.71 -14.44
CA GLY A 34 -16.84 8.52 -14.37
C GLY A 34 -15.35 8.79 -14.59
N ILE A 35 -14.55 7.73 -14.55
CA ILE A 35 -13.07 7.78 -14.60
C ILE A 35 -12.56 8.17 -15.99
N GLU A 36 -11.42 8.87 -16.04
CA GLU A 36 -10.77 9.35 -17.28
C GLU A 36 -9.66 8.42 -17.77
N ALA A 37 -9.16 7.55 -16.90
CA ALA A 37 -8.10 6.59 -17.17
C ALA A 37 -8.47 5.20 -16.62
N GLU A 38 -8.02 4.16 -17.33
CA GLU A 38 -8.06 2.76 -16.91
C GLU A 38 -6.69 2.14 -17.08
N SER A 39 -6.28 1.29 -16.13
CA SER A 39 -5.05 0.49 -16.17
C SER A 39 -5.38 -0.98 -16.02
N GLU A 40 -4.59 -1.85 -16.66
CA GLU A 40 -4.65 -3.30 -16.46
C GLU A 40 -3.28 -3.95 -16.51
N MET A 41 -3.15 -5.12 -15.86
CA MET A 41 -1.94 -5.93 -15.88
C MET A 41 -1.72 -6.62 -17.23
N CYS A 42 -0.46 -6.69 -17.63
CA CYS A 42 -0.04 -7.34 -18.87
C CYS A 42 1.43 -7.79 -18.78
N PRO A 43 1.92 -8.58 -19.73
CA PRO A 43 1.15 -9.47 -20.61
C PRO A 43 0.39 -10.51 -19.79
N SER A 44 -0.81 -10.89 -20.25
CA SER A 44 -1.58 -12.01 -19.70
C SER A 44 -1.54 -13.24 -20.60
N THR A 45 -0.97 -13.12 -21.81
CA THR A 45 -0.83 -14.18 -22.81
C THR A 45 0.54 -14.07 -23.48
N SER A 46 1.07 -15.19 -23.98
CA SER A 46 2.40 -15.25 -24.63
C SER A 46 3.54 -14.71 -23.75
N CYS A 47 3.46 -14.97 -22.46
CA CYS A 47 4.42 -14.59 -21.45
C CYS A 47 4.86 -15.82 -20.65
N THR A 48 5.99 -15.71 -19.98
CA THR A 48 6.49 -16.78 -19.11
C THR A 48 6.03 -16.49 -17.69
N GLU A 49 5.29 -17.43 -17.09
CA GLU A 49 5.06 -17.40 -15.65
C GLU A 49 6.42 -17.55 -14.96
N ARG A 50 6.77 -16.60 -14.08
CA ARG A 50 8.05 -16.64 -13.38
C ARG A 50 7.90 -17.51 -12.15
N PRO A 51 8.51 -18.70 -12.07
CA PRO A 51 8.41 -19.54 -10.88
C PRO A 51 9.53 -19.12 -9.93
N LEU A 52 9.40 -17.97 -9.29
CA LEU A 52 10.24 -17.56 -8.16
C LEU A 52 9.68 -16.27 -7.58
N ILE A 53 9.49 -16.26 -6.26
CA ILE A 53 9.36 -15.00 -5.54
C ILE A 53 10.62 -14.19 -5.84
N LEU A 54 10.46 -13.07 -6.54
CA LEU A 54 11.57 -12.25 -7.00
C LEU A 54 12.06 -11.34 -5.87
N ASP A 55 13.38 -11.21 -5.73
CA ASP A 55 13.95 -10.20 -4.84
C ASP A 55 13.47 -8.78 -5.17
N ILE A 56 13.17 -8.50 -6.46
CA ILE A 56 12.61 -7.24 -6.97
C ILE A 56 11.50 -7.58 -7.97
N ALA A 57 10.32 -6.99 -7.79
CA ALA A 57 9.18 -7.08 -8.73
C ALA A 57 8.68 -5.68 -9.11
N HIS A 58 7.87 -5.60 -10.16
CA HIS A 58 7.17 -4.36 -10.50
C HIS A 58 6.04 -4.09 -9.49
N ALA A 59 5.86 -2.82 -9.10
CA ALA A 59 4.68 -2.40 -8.36
C ALA A 59 3.64 -1.89 -9.37
N GLU A 60 2.51 -2.59 -9.48
CA GLU A 60 1.40 -2.18 -10.34
C GLU A 60 0.94 -0.78 -9.94
N ILE A 61 0.57 0.07 -10.91
CA ILE A 61 0.36 1.50 -10.66
C ILE A 61 -0.74 1.82 -9.64
N HIS A 62 -1.73 0.93 -9.50
CA HIS A 62 -2.82 1.01 -8.50
C HIS A 62 -2.64 0.02 -7.34
N SER A 63 -1.44 -0.55 -7.21
CA SER A 63 -1.10 -1.37 -6.07
C SER A 63 -0.88 -0.49 -4.85
N PHE A 64 -1.13 -1.05 -3.67
CA PHE A 64 -0.94 -0.36 -2.41
C PHE A 64 0.48 0.23 -2.27
N ILE A 65 1.52 -0.53 -2.62
CA ILE A 65 2.91 -0.07 -2.57
C ILE A 65 3.14 1.08 -3.55
N ALA A 66 2.62 1.00 -4.77
CA ALA A 66 2.82 2.05 -5.76
C ALA A 66 2.20 3.37 -5.30
N GLU A 67 0.97 3.34 -4.80
CA GLU A 67 0.25 4.53 -4.34
C GLU A 67 0.84 5.08 -3.03
N GLU A 68 1.05 4.21 -2.04
CA GLU A 68 1.45 4.64 -0.69
C GLU A 68 2.92 5.04 -0.59
N CYS A 69 3.78 4.35 -1.36
CA CYS A 69 5.22 4.57 -1.38
C CYS A 69 5.73 5.31 -2.63
N LEU A 70 4.85 5.66 -3.58
CA LEU A 70 5.19 6.41 -4.81
C LEU A 70 6.35 5.77 -5.58
N THR A 71 6.17 4.50 -5.96
CA THR A 71 7.23 3.68 -6.54
C THR A 71 6.69 2.75 -7.62
N SER A 72 7.53 2.39 -8.58
CA SER A 72 7.24 1.39 -9.62
C SER A 72 7.89 0.03 -9.35
N LYS A 73 8.52 -0.13 -8.18
CA LYS A 73 9.24 -1.36 -7.80
C LYS A 73 8.85 -1.78 -6.39
N LYS A 74 8.95 -3.06 -6.11
CA LYS A 74 8.79 -3.61 -4.76
C LYS A 74 9.82 -4.71 -4.51
N PHE A 75 10.24 -4.84 -3.26
CA PHE A 75 11.30 -5.74 -2.83
C PHE A 75 10.71 -6.89 -2.02
N PHE A 76 11.19 -8.11 -2.21
CA PHE A 76 10.73 -9.19 -1.36
C PHE A 76 11.30 -9.06 0.05
N VAL A 77 10.46 -9.22 1.08
CA VAL A 77 10.86 -9.01 2.48
C VAL A 77 11.96 -9.96 2.92
N ASN A 78 11.90 -11.23 2.53
CA ASN A 78 12.95 -12.22 2.78
C ASN A 78 14.05 -12.23 1.71
N GLY A 79 14.00 -11.27 0.79
CA GLY A 79 14.94 -11.18 -0.31
C GLY A 79 16.26 -10.49 0.03
N LYS A 80 17.13 -10.37 -0.98
CA LYS A 80 18.44 -9.71 -0.91
C LYS A 80 18.37 -8.25 -0.46
N PHE A 81 17.24 -7.57 -0.64
CA PHE A 81 17.05 -6.15 -0.32
C PHE A 81 16.43 -5.89 1.05
N SER A 82 16.25 -6.93 1.86
CA SER A 82 15.74 -6.83 3.23
C SER A 82 16.50 -5.82 4.11
N TYR A 83 17.80 -5.62 3.86
CA TYR A 83 18.64 -4.63 4.56
C TYR A 83 18.18 -3.17 4.38
N LEU A 84 17.36 -2.87 3.36
CA LEU A 84 16.78 -1.54 3.18
C LEU A 84 15.83 -1.20 4.34
N MET A 85 15.25 -2.20 5.02
CA MET A 85 14.47 -2.01 6.23
C MET A 85 15.35 -1.65 7.42
N LYS A 86 15.62 -0.34 7.60
CA LYS A 86 16.48 0.17 8.67
C LYS A 86 15.92 -0.08 10.07
N HIS A 87 14.61 -0.21 10.20
CA HIS A 87 13.94 -0.41 11.47
C HIS A 87 13.58 -1.88 11.67
N ASN A 88 13.64 -2.36 12.92
CA ASN A 88 13.27 -3.74 13.23
C ASN A 88 11.75 -3.91 13.32
N ILE A 89 11.10 -3.90 12.15
CA ILE A 89 9.65 -3.94 12.02
C ILE A 89 9.11 -5.29 12.56
N THR A 90 9.89 -6.37 12.44
CA THR A 90 9.51 -7.72 12.92
C THR A 90 9.25 -7.80 14.43
N ARG A 91 9.82 -6.88 15.23
CA ARG A 91 9.54 -6.81 16.68
C ARG A 91 8.14 -6.31 17.01
N ILE A 92 7.50 -5.54 16.12
CA ILE A 92 6.18 -4.97 16.38
C ILE A 92 5.07 -6.02 16.12
N PHE A 93 5.33 -6.97 15.24
CA PHE A 93 4.35 -8.00 14.85
C PHE A 93 4.97 -9.40 14.90
N PRO A 94 5.36 -9.88 16.10
CA PRO A 94 5.99 -11.19 16.23
C PRO A 94 5.09 -12.33 15.73
N ARG A 95 3.76 -12.16 15.82
CA ARG A 95 2.76 -13.12 15.36
C ARG A 95 2.47 -13.07 13.86
N ALA A 96 2.87 -11.99 13.16
CA ALA A 96 2.67 -11.84 11.72
C ALA A 96 3.94 -12.15 10.91
N LYS A 97 4.99 -12.66 11.57
CA LYS A 97 6.31 -12.85 10.96
C LYS A 97 6.24 -13.60 9.63
N THR A 98 5.50 -14.70 9.56
CA THR A 98 5.38 -15.53 8.34
C THR A 98 4.69 -14.81 7.19
N ILE A 99 3.61 -14.08 7.48
CA ILE A 99 2.88 -13.28 6.47
C ILE A 99 3.80 -12.21 5.89
N TRP A 100 4.56 -11.55 6.76
CA TRP A 100 5.45 -10.46 6.37
C TRP A 100 6.63 -10.95 5.56
N GLN A 101 7.21 -12.07 6.00
CA GLN A 101 8.31 -12.74 5.32
C GLN A 101 7.99 -13.12 3.88
N ASN A 102 6.71 -13.36 3.59
CA ASN A 102 6.21 -13.68 2.26
C ASN A 102 5.59 -12.47 1.53
N SER A 103 5.74 -11.25 2.07
CA SER A 103 5.23 -10.02 1.46
C SER A 103 6.29 -9.33 0.59
N TYR A 104 5.82 -8.43 -0.28
CA TYR A 104 6.67 -7.41 -0.88
C TYR A 104 6.64 -6.12 -0.06
N PHE A 105 7.67 -5.29 -0.16
CA PHE A 105 7.75 -3.99 0.50
C PHE A 105 8.45 -2.92 -0.34
N ASN A 106 8.20 -1.65 -0.02
CA ASN A 106 9.08 -0.54 -0.39
C ASN A 106 9.08 0.53 0.72
N ILE A 107 9.92 1.54 0.58
CA ILE A 107 10.17 2.58 1.56
C ILE A 107 9.99 3.93 0.90
N ARG A 108 9.18 4.78 1.52
CA ARG A 108 9.07 6.20 1.22
C ARG A 108 9.60 6.99 2.40
N VAL A 109 10.53 7.91 2.13
CA VAL A 109 10.98 8.87 3.14
C VAL A 109 10.20 10.16 2.92
N THR A 110 9.34 10.51 3.86
CA THR A 110 8.65 11.80 3.85
C THR A 110 9.55 12.80 4.59
N PRO A 111 10.07 13.82 3.90
CA PRO A 111 10.89 14.84 4.54
C PRO A 111 10.06 15.61 5.56
N LYS A 112 10.73 16.08 6.61
CA LYS A 112 10.10 16.97 7.60
C LYS A 112 9.48 18.21 6.94
N THR A 113 8.35 18.66 7.49
CA THR A 113 7.67 19.88 7.03
C THR A 113 7.96 21.07 7.95
N LEU A 114 8.17 20.82 9.24
CA LEU A 114 8.55 21.84 10.23
C LEU A 114 10.01 21.70 10.68
N ARG A 115 10.57 22.80 11.20
CA ARG A 115 12.00 22.90 11.57
C ARG A 115 12.43 21.86 12.61
N ASP A 116 11.56 21.60 13.59
CA ASP A 116 11.79 20.70 14.74
C ASP A 116 11.31 19.26 14.52
N GLU A 117 10.76 18.97 13.34
CA GLU A 117 10.35 17.63 12.96
C GLU A 117 11.51 16.76 12.48
N LYS A 118 11.26 15.46 12.47
CA LYS A 118 12.18 14.45 11.94
C LYS A 118 11.56 13.78 10.73
N ASP A 119 12.39 13.34 9.80
CA ASP A 119 11.95 12.57 8.64
C ASP A 119 11.20 11.31 9.09
N ILE A 120 10.17 10.96 8.31
CA ILE A 120 9.34 9.79 8.55
C ILE A 120 9.68 8.75 7.48
N TYR A 121 10.14 7.60 7.92
CA TYR A 121 10.33 6.42 7.10
C TYR A 121 9.03 5.63 7.07
N LYS A 122 8.36 5.63 5.92
CA LYS A 122 7.15 4.85 5.66
C LYS A 122 7.53 3.57 4.93
N TYR A 123 7.28 2.43 5.55
CA TYR A 123 7.43 1.11 4.94
C TYR A 123 6.07 0.64 4.46
N CYS A 124 5.88 0.46 3.16
CA CYS A 124 4.64 -0.04 2.58
C CYS A 124 4.81 -1.53 2.28
N PHE A 125 3.83 -2.34 2.65
CA PHE A 125 3.84 -3.79 2.50
C PHE A 125 2.60 -4.26 1.73
N GLU A 126 2.81 -5.24 0.86
CA GLU A 126 1.78 -5.99 0.15
C GLU A 126 1.93 -7.47 0.49
N PRO A 127 1.06 -8.00 1.36
CA PRO A 127 0.96 -9.44 1.55
C PRO A 127 0.35 -10.10 0.31
N GLU A 128 0.57 -11.40 0.17
CA GLU A 128 -0.07 -12.20 -0.88
C GLU A 128 -1.61 -12.14 -0.75
N ASP A 129 -2.33 -12.10 -1.87
CA ASP A 129 -3.78 -11.89 -1.88
C ASP A 129 -4.50 -12.94 -1.02
N LYS A 130 -5.46 -12.48 -0.21
CA LYS A 130 -6.30 -13.32 0.67
C LYS A 130 -5.54 -14.10 1.76
N THR A 131 -4.28 -13.80 2.04
CA THR A 131 -3.52 -14.47 3.12
C THR A 131 -3.79 -13.92 4.53
N MET A 132 -4.43 -12.75 4.63
CA MET A 132 -4.63 -12.09 5.92
C MET A 132 -5.91 -11.26 5.95
N THR A 133 -6.77 -11.51 6.93
CA THR A 133 -7.94 -10.68 7.22
C THR A 133 -7.60 -9.51 8.15
N LEU A 134 -8.45 -8.48 8.16
CA LEU A 134 -8.34 -7.35 9.07
C LEU A 134 -8.43 -7.79 10.54
N VAL A 135 -9.22 -8.83 10.85
CA VAL A 135 -9.36 -9.35 12.22
C VAL A 135 -8.07 -10.01 12.67
N GLU A 136 -7.45 -10.81 11.80
CA GLU A 136 -6.15 -11.42 12.07
C GLU A 136 -5.07 -10.34 12.18
N PHE A 137 -5.04 -9.37 11.28
CA PHE A 137 -4.09 -8.25 11.39
C PHE A 137 -4.21 -7.55 12.74
N LYS A 138 -5.44 -7.29 13.20
CA LYS A 138 -5.73 -6.68 14.49
C LYS A 138 -5.21 -7.52 15.66
N SER A 139 -5.39 -8.84 15.63
CA SER A 139 -4.94 -9.72 16.70
C SER A 139 -3.41 -9.89 16.74
N MET A 140 -2.73 -9.59 15.64
CA MET A 140 -1.27 -9.68 15.52
C MET A 140 -0.52 -8.44 16.02
N ILE A 141 -1.21 -7.30 16.17
CA ILE A 141 -0.58 -6.11 16.76
C ILE A 141 -0.59 -6.24 18.28
N ASN A 142 0.55 -6.66 18.84
CA ASN A 142 0.67 -6.92 20.27
C ASN A 142 0.94 -5.63 21.07
N THR A 143 0.05 -4.65 20.97
CA THR A 143 0.22 -3.37 21.67
C THR A 143 -1.08 -2.96 22.34
N GLY A 144 -1.16 -3.15 23.66
CA GLY A 144 -2.23 -2.61 24.52
C GLY A 144 -2.33 -1.07 24.55
N THR A 145 -1.74 -0.36 23.58
CA THR A 145 -1.64 1.11 23.50
C THR A 145 -2.02 1.70 22.14
N LEU A 146 -2.28 0.88 21.10
CA LEU A 146 -2.79 1.39 19.83
C LEU A 146 -4.30 1.62 19.93
N ARG A 147 -4.71 2.89 19.93
CA ARG A 147 -6.12 3.26 19.83
C ARG A 147 -6.51 3.35 18.36
N PHE A 148 -7.54 2.60 17.99
CA PHE A 148 -8.10 2.59 16.64
C PHE A 148 -8.89 3.87 16.40
N LYS A 149 -8.60 4.56 15.29
CA LYS A 149 -9.45 5.65 14.78
C LYS A 149 -9.66 5.43 13.29
N TYR A 150 -10.89 5.11 12.91
CA TYR A 150 -11.26 5.01 11.50
C TYR A 150 -11.12 6.38 10.83
N ALA A 151 -10.18 6.51 9.89
CA ALA A 151 -10.14 7.62 8.96
C ALA A 151 -10.93 7.18 7.73
N SER A 152 -12.21 7.50 7.69
CA SER A 152 -13.08 7.19 6.56
C SER A 152 -12.96 8.32 5.53
N LEU A 153 -12.25 8.09 4.43
CA LEU A 153 -12.70 8.64 3.14
C LEU A 153 -13.98 7.86 2.79
N GLN A 154 -15.13 8.44 3.17
CA GLN A 154 -16.50 8.14 2.72
C GLN A 154 -16.90 6.69 2.40
N CYS A 155 -16.47 5.69 3.17
CA CYS A 155 -16.88 4.29 2.92
C CYS A 155 -17.39 3.62 4.20
N PRO A 156 -18.64 3.09 4.22
CA PRO A 156 -19.17 2.37 5.38
C PRO A 156 -18.32 1.13 5.68
N LEU A 157 -18.31 0.70 6.94
CA LEU A 157 -17.68 -0.55 7.38
C LEU A 157 -18.04 -1.69 6.41
N PRO A 158 -17.11 -2.59 6.09
CA PRO A 158 -17.46 -3.79 5.35
C PRO A 158 -18.59 -4.51 6.06
N LYS A 159 -19.62 -4.88 5.32
CA LYS A 159 -20.69 -5.71 5.88
C LYS A 159 -20.08 -7.03 6.38
N PRO A 160 -20.66 -7.71 7.37
CA PRO A 160 -20.16 -9.01 7.84
C PRO A 160 -20.01 -10.06 6.71
N THR A 161 -20.72 -9.85 5.60
CA THR A 161 -20.71 -10.68 4.40
C THR A 161 -19.64 -10.29 3.37
N GLU A 162 -18.88 -9.20 3.58
CA GLU A 162 -17.82 -8.76 2.69
C GLU A 162 -16.45 -9.30 3.14
N PRO A 163 -15.61 -9.80 2.22
CA PRO A 163 -14.27 -10.25 2.54
C PRO A 163 -13.40 -9.07 3.00
N ASN A 164 -12.82 -9.18 4.20
CA ASN A 164 -12.00 -8.14 4.84
C ASN A 164 -10.50 -8.44 4.74
N TYR A 165 -10.04 -8.86 3.57
CA TYR A 165 -8.62 -9.15 3.37
C TYR A 165 -7.80 -7.85 3.31
N VAL A 166 -6.66 -7.86 3.98
CA VAL A 166 -5.68 -6.77 3.91
C VAL A 166 -5.00 -6.83 2.56
N THR A 167 -5.13 -5.75 1.77
CA THR A 167 -4.48 -5.62 0.45
C THR A 167 -3.10 -4.99 0.58
N GLY A 168 -2.90 -4.21 1.63
CA GLY A 168 -1.60 -3.71 2.01
C GLY A 168 -1.64 -2.97 3.34
N PHE A 169 -0.47 -2.73 3.90
CA PHE A 169 -0.35 -1.92 5.10
C PHE A 169 0.97 -1.16 5.09
N ALA A 170 1.00 0.02 5.70
CA ALA A 170 2.19 0.83 5.80
C ALA A 170 2.48 1.19 7.26
N MET A 171 3.76 1.34 7.57
CA MET A 171 4.23 1.70 8.90
C MET A 171 5.16 2.89 8.82
N GLY A 172 4.82 3.95 9.55
CA GLY A 172 5.67 5.11 9.72
C GLY A 172 6.61 4.93 10.89
N PHE A 173 7.86 5.37 10.75
CA PHE A 173 8.85 5.42 11.82
C PHE A 173 9.63 6.73 11.76
N VAL A 174 9.96 7.28 12.91
CA VAL A 174 11.00 8.33 12.99
C VAL A 174 12.38 7.69 13.00
N ASN A 175 13.42 8.46 12.64
CA ASN A 175 14.80 8.00 12.46
C ASN A 175 15.43 7.19 13.64
N LYS A 176 14.87 7.26 14.85
CA LYS A 176 15.32 6.46 16.01
C LYS A 176 14.63 5.09 16.12
N GLY A 177 13.88 4.66 15.10
CA GLY A 177 13.11 3.41 15.10
C GLY A 177 11.86 3.41 15.96
N GLN A 178 11.42 4.58 16.44
CA GLN A 178 10.15 4.70 17.17
C GLN A 178 9.00 4.68 16.15
N PRO A 179 7.98 3.83 16.34
CA PRO A 179 6.83 3.78 15.43
C PRO A 179 5.99 5.05 15.55
N TYR A 180 5.60 5.60 14.40
CA TYR A 180 4.81 6.83 14.27
C TYR A 180 3.33 6.53 14.04
N GLY A 181 3.02 5.50 13.25
CA GLY A 181 1.65 5.11 12.93
C GLY A 181 1.61 3.90 12.00
N ILE A 182 0.43 3.30 11.89
CA ILE A 182 0.17 2.19 10.97
C ILE A 182 -1.03 2.58 10.09
N TYR A 183 -0.92 2.28 8.80
CA TYR A 183 -1.95 2.47 7.81
C TYR A 183 -2.29 1.11 7.22
N ILE A 184 -3.56 0.79 7.04
CA ILE A 184 -3.98 -0.48 6.46
C ILE A 184 -4.99 -0.20 5.37
N GLN A 185 -4.82 -0.85 4.24
CA GLN A 185 -5.82 -0.91 3.20
C GLN A 185 -6.42 -2.32 3.17
N VAL A 186 -7.75 -2.40 3.10
CA VAL A 186 -8.48 -3.65 2.98
C VAL A 186 -9.26 -3.66 1.67
N LYS A 187 -9.38 -4.85 1.08
CA LYS A 187 -10.22 -5.09 -0.10
C LYS A 187 -11.68 -4.82 0.27
N ALA A 188 -12.40 -4.15 -0.61
CA ALA A 188 -13.84 -3.95 -0.52
C ALA A 188 -14.53 -4.42 -1.80
N LYS A 189 -15.85 -4.59 -1.74
CA LYS A 189 -16.64 -5.05 -2.90
C LYS A 189 -16.46 -4.15 -4.13
N ASN A 190 -16.28 -2.84 -3.92
CA ASN A 190 -16.10 -1.83 -4.97
C ASN A 190 -14.81 -1.02 -4.72
N GLY A 191 -13.64 -1.69 -4.74
CA GLY A 191 -12.33 -1.04 -4.59
C GLY A 191 -11.68 -1.30 -3.25
N PHE A 192 -11.11 -0.27 -2.63
CA PHE A 192 -10.33 -0.39 -1.40
C PHE A 192 -10.92 0.47 -0.28
N LYS A 193 -10.72 0.02 0.96
CA LYS A 193 -11.07 0.80 2.17
C LYS A 193 -9.82 1.00 3.01
N THR A 194 -9.60 2.24 3.42
CA THR A 194 -8.49 2.60 4.29
C THR A 194 -8.91 2.53 5.75
N VAL A 195 -8.13 1.82 6.55
CA VAL A 195 -8.24 1.73 8.00
C VAL A 195 -6.96 2.30 8.60
N TYR A 196 -7.10 3.43 9.27
CA TYR A 196 -5.97 4.11 9.90
C TYR A 196 -5.79 3.70 11.37
N TYR A 197 -4.53 3.61 11.79
CA TYR A 197 -4.14 3.30 13.15
C TYR A 197 -3.22 4.42 13.65
N LYS A 198 -3.71 5.22 14.60
CA LYS A 198 -2.94 6.28 15.25
C LYS A 198 -2.73 5.97 16.71
N HIS A 199 -1.51 5.62 17.10
CA HIS A 199 -0.97 6.06 18.38
C HIS A 199 0.53 5.77 18.49
N MET A 200 1.32 6.73 19.01
CA MET A 200 2.38 6.49 20.02
C MET A 200 3.13 7.79 20.40
N TYR A 201 2.47 8.73 21.10
CA TYR A 201 2.95 9.52 22.27
C TYR A 201 1.95 10.63 22.64
N ALA A 202 1.82 10.95 23.93
CA ALA A 202 1.04 12.07 24.47
C ALA A 202 1.76 13.43 24.30
N GLY A 203 2.41 13.65 23.15
CA GLY A 203 3.06 14.91 22.80
C GLY A 203 2.15 15.75 21.92
N VAL A 204 2.00 17.03 22.26
CA VAL A 204 1.24 18.01 21.47
C VAL A 204 1.95 18.20 20.13
N TYR A 205 1.36 17.68 19.05
CA TYR A 205 1.84 17.91 17.69
C TYR A 205 0.69 18.47 16.85
N SER A 206 1.02 19.47 16.03
CA SER A 206 0.11 20.42 15.36
C SER A 206 -0.85 19.77 14.34
N ASN A 207 -1.91 20.49 13.96
CA ASN A 207 -2.90 20.04 12.98
C ASN A 207 -2.35 19.84 11.55
N ALA A 208 -1.08 20.17 11.27
CA ALA A 208 -0.45 20.02 9.97
C ALA A 208 -0.31 18.55 9.52
N TYR A 209 -0.21 17.60 10.45
CA TYR A 209 -0.01 16.18 10.12
C TYR A 209 -1.24 15.44 9.62
N ASN A 210 -2.43 16.05 9.72
CA ASN A 210 -3.60 15.51 9.02
C ASN A 210 -3.39 15.56 7.50
N LEU A 211 -2.55 16.46 6.97
CA LEU A 211 -2.33 16.67 5.54
C LEU A 211 -1.32 15.71 4.89
N ILE A 212 -0.46 15.04 5.66
CA ILE A 212 0.49 14.06 5.12
C ILE A 212 -0.20 12.72 4.81
N TRP A 213 -1.37 12.49 5.41
CA TRP A 213 -2.08 11.21 5.45
C TRP A 213 -3.58 11.34 5.13
N SER A 214 -4.01 12.51 4.61
CA SER A 214 -5.37 12.77 4.08
C SER A 214 -5.38 12.71 2.57
#